data_AF-A0A4Y2R8E5-F1
#
_entry.id   AF-A0A4Y2R8E5-F1
#
_cell.length_a   1.000
_cell.length_b   1.000
_cell.length_c   1.000
_cell.angle_alpha   90.00
_cell.angle_beta   90.00
_cell.angle_gamma   90.00
#
_symmetry.space_group_name_H-M   'P 1'
#
loop_
_entity.id
_entity.type
_entity.pdbx_description
1 polymer ?
#
loop_
_entity_poly.entity_id
_entity_poly.type
_entity_poly.pdbx_seq_one_letter_code
_entity_poly.pdbx_strand_id
1 'polypeptide(L)'
;MIAAENSPDCWLIVSGASHHVSSKLNWFSSCKMFDAPRPLRLMDGRCMYAKGIGDIHVEMLFKVKWNPGSLTNVWYVPESGQNLLPSGAALDMGLIEFSDNKQRDFKNKDGDAVGIRYNGVDKLLMRVLVPESASAVVKNNILQLWHERMGHQNKRYVQKFLKCKGTDVK
;
A
#
# COMPACT_ATOMS: atom_id res chain seq x y z
N MET A 1 -17.48 -1.93 -16.57
CA MET A 1 -16.83 -3.08 -15.91
C MET A 1 -15.36 -2.71 -15.72
N ILE A 2 -14.98 -2.18 -14.54
CA ILE A 2 -13.57 -1.92 -14.25
C ILE A 2 -13.02 -3.24 -13.70
N ALA A 3 -12.34 -3.99 -14.57
CA ALA A 3 -11.51 -5.10 -14.13
C ALA A 3 -10.37 -4.52 -13.31
N ALA A 4 -10.48 -4.57 -11.98
CA ALA A 4 -9.35 -4.32 -11.11
C ALA A 4 -8.42 -5.54 -11.21
N GLU A 5 -7.58 -5.53 -12.25
CA GLU A 5 -6.38 -6.37 -12.32
C GLU A 5 -5.61 -6.29 -10.99
N ASN A 6 -4.72 -7.26 -10.76
CA ASN A 6 -3.81 -7.24 -9.61
C ASN A 6 -2.80 -6.10 -9.75
N SER A 7 -3.26 -4.86 -9.65
CA SER A 7 -2.37 -3.72 -9.59
C SER A 7 -1.70 -3.71 -8.22
N PRO A 8 -0.39 -3.44 -8.16
CA PRO A 8 0.34 -3.27 -6.88
C PRO A 8 -0.13 -2.05 -6.09
N ASP A 9 -1.14 -1.34 -6.62
CA ASP A 9 -1.71 -0.13 -6.06
C ASP A 9 -3.06 -0.41 -5.37
N CYS A 10 -3.57 -1.64 -5.40
CA CYS A 10 -4.74 -2.06 -4.63
C CYS A 10 -4.40 -2.30 -3.16
N TRP A 11 -5.43 -2.13 -2.30
CA TRP A 11 -5.41 -2.52 -0.90
C TRP A 11 -6.17 -3.83 -0.71
N LEU A 12 -5.50 -4.82 -0.13
CA LEU A 12 -6.04 -6.16 0.12
C LEU A 12 -6.51 -6.24 1.57
N ILE A 13 -7.74 -6.69 1.78
CA ILE A 13 -8.26 -6.94 3.12
C ILE A 13 -7.78 -8.32 3.57
N VAL A 14 -7.09 -8.36 4.71
CA VAL A 14 -6.50 -9.60 5.25
C VAL A 14 -7.03 -9.85 6.65
N SER A 15 -7.65 -11.02 6.83
CA SER A 15 -8.02 -11.52 8.15
C SER A 15 -6.77 -11.92 8.93
N GLY A 16 -6.66 -11.50 10.19
CA GLY A 16 -5.54 -11.86 11.06
C GLY A 16 -4.28 -11.01 10.87
N ALA A 17 -4.31 -9.98 10.02
CA ALA A 17 -3.28 -8.95 10.02
C ALA A 17 -3.45 -8.01 11.23
N SER A 18 -2.36 -7.56 11.83
CA SER A 18 -2.38 -6.65 12.99
C SER A 18 -2.10 -5.19 12.63
N HIS A 19 -1.53 -4.94 11.44
CA HIS A 19 -1.11 -3.62 11.00
C HIS A 19 -1.52 -3.37 9.55
N HIS A 20 -1.82 -2.12 9.24
CA HIS A 20 -1.81 -1.66 7.86
C HIS A 20 -0.39 -1.73 7.31
N VAL A 21 -0.20 -2.22 6.10
CA VAL A 21 1.11 -2.36 5.46
C VAL A 21 1.07 -1.74 4.08
N SER A 22 2.10 -0.98 3.73
CA SER A 22 2.33 -0.54 2.35
C SER A 22 3.80 -0.65 1.97
N SER A 23 4.04 -1.03 0.71
CA SER A 23 5.37 -1.03 0.09
C SER A 23 5.74 0.30 -0.57
N LYS A 24 4.84 1.29 -0.55
CA LYS A 24 4.93 2.52 -1.35
C LYS A 24 5.24 3.72 -0.48
N LEU A 25 6.52 4.03 -0.28
CA LEU A 25 6.92 5.18 0.56
C LEU A 25 6.34 6.51 0.08
N ASN A 26 6.18 6.68 -1.23
CA ASN A 26 5.64 7.89 -1.85
C ASN A 26 4.13 8.11 -1.57
N TRP A 27 3.44 7.16 -0.97
CA TRP A 27 2.04 7.32 -0.58
C TRP A 27 1.84 7.98 0.77
N PHE A 28 2.88 7.98 1.60
CA PHE A 28 2.82 8.50 2.95
C PHE A 28 2.84 10.03 2.95
N SER A 29 1.83 10.64 3.56
CA SER A 29 1.83 12.07 3.88
C SER A 29 2.74 12.40 5.05
N SER A 30 2.92 11.44 5.95
CA SER A 30 3.86 11.47 7.06
C SER A 30 4.53 10.11 7.12
N CYS A 31 5.85 10.05 7.24
CA CYS A 31 6.54 8.78 7.49
C CYS A 31 7.74 9.02 8.38
N LYS A 32 7.68 8.46 9.59
CA LYS A 32 8.81 8.42 10.52
C LYS A 32 9.52 7.08 10.33
N MET A 33 10.78 7.13 9.89
CA MET A 33 11.64 5.95 9.85
C MET A 33 11.97 5.52 11.29
N PHE A 34 12.01 4.22 11.52
CA PHE A 34 12.47 3.67 12.78
C PHE A 34 14.00 3.69 12.84
N ASP A 35 14.57 3.83 14.04
CA ASP A 35 16.03 3.77 14.24
C ASP A 35 16.59 2.39 13.83
N ALA A 36 15.80 1.33 14.05
CA ALA A 36 16.06 -0.01 13.56
C ALA A 36 14.78 -0.62 12.96
N PRO A 37 14.87 -1.42 11.88
CA PRO A 37 13.69 -2.07 11.29
C PRO A 37 12.96 -2.96 12.30
N ARG A 38 11.62 -2.94 12.26
CA ARG A 38 10.77 -3.72 13.17
C ARG A 38 10.26 -4.99 12.48
N PRO A 39 10.30 -6.16 13.13
CA PRO A 39 9.85 -7.41 12.52
C PRO A 39 8.32 -7.44 12.40
N LEU A 40 7.84 -7.80 11.21
CA LEU A 40 6.46 -8.16 10.90
C LEU A 40 6.41 -9.66 10.64
N ARG A 41 5.84 -10.43 11.57
CA ARG A 41 5.72 -11.89 11.46
C ARG A 41 4.61 -12.28 10.49
N LEU A 42 4.92 -13.17 9.57
CA LEU A 42 3.97 -13.80 8.66
C LEU A 42 3.45 -15.11 9.28
N MET A 43 2.34 -15.61 8.73
CA MET A 43 1.69 -16.83 9.21
C MET A 43 2.55 -18.09 9.04
N ASP A 44 3.42 -18.10 8.03
CA ASP A 44 4.35 -19.21 7.76
C ASP A 44 5.64 -19.15 8.59
N GLY A 45 5.70 -18.24 9.58
CA GLY A 45 6.85 -18.07 10.47
C GLY A 45 7.97 -17.19 9.89
N ARG A 46 7.92 -16.82 8.61
CA ARG A 46 8.86 -15.84 8.03
C ARG A 46 8.62 -14.45 8.62
N CYS A 47 9.62 -13.57 8.50
CA CYS A 47 9.52 -12.18 8.92
C CYS A 47 9.82 -11.25 7.74
N MET A 48 9.02 -10.20 7.61
CA MET A 48 9.37 -9.00 6.86
C MET A 48 9.76 -7.89 7.83
N TYR A 49 10.36 -6.81 7.34
CA TYR A 49 10.83 -5.73 8.20
C TYR A 49 10.22 -4.38 7.83
N ALA A 50 9.49 -3.80 8.78
CA ALA A 50 8.97 -2.44 8.68
C ALA A 50 10.10 -1.44 8.93
N LYS A 51 10.30 -0.52 7.99
CA LYS A 51 11.34 0.51 8.06
C LYS A 51 10.83 1.82 8.65
N GLY A 52 9.52 2.04 8.64
CA GLY A 52 8.91 3.24 9.20
C GLY A 52 7.41 3.08 9.44
N ILE A 53 6.82 4.13 10.00
CA ILE A 53 5.40 4.23 10.28
C ILE A 53 4.89 5.63 9.93
N GLY A 54 3.64 5.72 9.47
CA GLY A 54 2.96 7.00 9.34
C GLY A 54 1.63 6.87 8.61
N ASP A 55 1.18 7.96 8.02
CA ASP A 55 -0.21 8.08 7.57
C ASP A 55 -0.29 8.21 6.04
N ILE A 56 -1.36 7.67 5.48
CA ILE A 56 -1.66 7.70 4.04
C ILE A 56 -3.07 8.27 3.85
N HIS A 57 -3.17 9.36 3.08
CA HIS A 57 -4.46 9.90 2.67
C HIS A 57 -5.06 9.07 1.54
N VAL A 58 -6.34 8.78 1.66
CA VAL A 58 -7.06 7.94 0.71
C VAL A 58 -8.41 8.54 0.38
N GLU A 59 -8.99 8.08 -0.71
CA GLU A 59 -10.41 8.26 -0.98
C GLU A 59 -11.05 6.91 -1.22
N MET A 60 -12.21 6.70 -0.60
CA MET A 60 -13.03 5.51 -0.78
C MET A 60 -14.22 5.86 -1.67
N LEU A 61 -14.52 4.97 -2.62
CA LEU A 61 -15.66 5.14 -3.49
C LEU A 61 -16.92 4.60 -2.80
N PHE A 62 -17.86 5.49 -2.48
CA PHE A 62 -19.20 5.13 -2.03
C PHE A 62 -20.22 5.59 -3.08
N LYS A 63 -20.97 4.65 -3.66
CA LYS A 63 -21.84 4.84 -4.83
C LYS A 63 -21.09 5.41 -6.04
N VAL A 64 -21.09 6.73 -6.16
CA VAL A 64 -20.50 7.54 -7.25
C VAL A 64 -19.66 8.70 -6.71
N LYS A 65 -19.46 8.78 -5.39
CA LYS A 65 -18.69 9.85 -4.75
C LYS A 65 -17.44 9.26 -4.10
N TRP A 66 -16.31 9.92 -4.37
CA TRP A 66 -15.07 9.71 -3.65
C TRP A 66 -15.15 10.47 -2.33
N ASN A 67 -14.96 9.76 -1.23
CA ASN A 67 -15.02 10.33 0.11
C ASN A 67 -13.62 10.28 0.74
N PRO A 68 -13.12 11.40 1.26
CA PRO A 68 -11.79 11.45 1.85
C PRO A 68 -11.73 10.61 3.12
N GLY A 69 -10.58 9.97 3.31
CA GLY A 69 -10.25 9.19 4.49
C GLY A 69 -8.74 9.20 4.73
N SER A 70 -8.32 8.55 5.82
CA SER A 70 -6.92 8.40 6.15
C SER A 70 -6.68 7.02 6.76
N LEU A 71 -5.59 6.38 6.33
CA LEU A 71 -5.03 5.22 6.99
C LEU A 71 -3.93 5.71 7.92
N THR A 72 -4.11 5.54 9.22
CA THR A 72 -3.13 5.95 10.22
C THR A 72 -2.27 4.79 10.67
N ASN A 73 -1.08 5.09 11.18
CA ASN A 73 -0.16 4.07 11.72
C ASN A 73 0.20 2.95 10.72
N VAL A 74 0.27 3.28 9.43
CA VAL A 74 0.64 2.35 8.36
C VAL A 74 2.12 2.03 8.46
N TRP A 75 2.46 0.74 8.43
CA TRP A 75 3.84 0.28 8.38
C TRP A 75 4.37 0.32 6.96
N TYR A 76 5.51 1.00 6.78
CA TYR A 76 6.25 0.97 5.53
C TYR A 76 7.12 -0.28 5.47
N VAL A 77 6.75 -1.23 4.61
CA VAL A 77 7.43 -2.52 4.40
C VAL A 77 7.73 -2.68 2.91
N PRO A 78 8.89 -2.20 2.41
CA PRO A 78 9.18 -2.23 0.98
C PRO A 78 9.13 -3.64 0.36
N GLU A 79 9.51 -4.66 1.13
CA GLU A 79 9.57 -6.05 0.69
C GLU A 79 8.21 -6.74 0.59
N SER A 80 7.12 -6.13 1.08
CA SER A 80 5.80 -6.78 1.06
C SER A 80 5.26 -6.95 -0.36
N GLY A 81 5.63 -6.06 -1.29
CA GLY A 81 5.12 -6.02 -2.66
C GLY A 81 3.61 -5.73 -2.79
N GLN A 82 2.88 -5.70 -1.67
CA GLN A 82 1.42 -5.55 -1.58
C GLN A 82 1.05 -4.59 -0.46
N ASN A 83 -0.13 -3.98 -0.56
CA ASN A 83 -0.70 -3.13 0.49
C ASN A 83 -1.81 -3.90 1.20
N LEU A 84 -1.71 -4.01 2.52
CA LEU A 84 -2.58 -4.86 3.33
C LEU A 84 -3.36 -3.99 4.33
N LEU A 85 -4.64 -4.29 4.46
CA LEU A 85 -5.55 -3.67 5.40
C LEU A 85 -6.15 -4.77 6.29
N PRO A 86 -5.95 -4.72 7.62
CA PRO A 86 -6.60 -5.67 8.53
C PRO A 86 -8.12 -5.62 8.40
N SER A 87 -8.80 -6.78 8.41
CA SER A 87 -10.27 -6.81 8.38
C SER A 87 -10.90 -6.03 9.55
N GLY A 88 -10.30 -6.07 10.74
CA GLY A 88 -10.75 -5.25 11.87
C GLY A 88 -10.70 -3.75 11.58
N ALA A 89 -9.66 -3.29 10.89
CA ALA A 89 -9.54 -1.88 10.51
C ALA A 89 -10.55 -1.48 9.42
N ALA A 90 -10.99 -2.41 8.57
CA ALA A 90 -12.11 -2.17 7.68
C ALA A 90 -13.40 -1.92 8.47
N LEU A 91 -13.63 -2.68 9.54
CA LEU A 91 -14.77 -2.49 10.43
C LEU A 91 -14.71 -1.14 11.16
N ASP A 92 -13.53 -0.73 11.63
CA ASP A 92 -13.32 0.57 12.27
C ASP A 92 -13.60 1.76 11.32
N MET A 93 -13.46 1.55 10.01
CA MET A 93 -13.86 2.53 8.98
C MET A 93 -15.37 2.55 8.71
N GLY A 94 -16.16 1.80 9.48
CA GLY A 94 -17.61 1.69 9.32
C GLY A 94 -18.02 0.79 8.15
N LEU A 95 -17.12 -0.09 7.69
CA LEU A 95 -17.48 -1.14 6.74
C LEU A 95 -18.07 -2.33 7.49
N ILE A 96 -19.06 -2.95 6.89
CA ILE A 96 -19.74 -4.14 7.38
C ILE A 96 -19.35 -5.27 6.45
N GLU A 97 -18.79 -6.31 7.04
CA GLU A 97 -18.49 -7.55 6.33
C GLU A 97 -19.77 -8.37 6.16
N PHE A 98 -20.11 -8.69 4.92
CA PHE A 98 -21.18 -9.63 4.56
C PHE A 98 -20.54 -10.88 3.99
N SER A 99 -20.80 -12.04 4.59
CA SER A 99 -20.34 -13.32 4.07
C SER A 99 -21.48 -14.32 4.06
N ASP A 100 -21.67 -14.98 2.94
CA ASP A 100 -22.53 -16.17 2.80
C ASP A 100 -21.74 -17.31 2.13
N ASN A 101 -22.42 -18.44 1.84
CA ASN A 101 -21.79 -19.62 1.25
C ASN A 101 -21.30 -19.41 -0.21
N LYS A 102 -21.59 -18.26 -0.83
CA LYS A 102 -21.31 -17.95 -2.23
C LYS A 102 -20.44 -16.70 -2.40
N GLN A 103 -20.54 -15.74 -1.49
CA GLN A 103 -19.94 -14.42 -1.64
C GLN A 103 -19.49 -13.83 -0.30
N ARG A 104 -18.40 -13.06 -0.35
CA ARG A 104 -17.94 -12.20 0.74
C ARG A 104 -17.72 -10.80 0.19
N ASP A 105 -18.39 -9.83 0.79
CA ASP A 105 -18.36 -8.42 0.41
C ASP A 105 -18.13 -7.52 1.64
N PHE A 106 -17.58 -6.34 1.41
CA PHE A 106 -17.55 -5.26 2.40
C PHE A 106 -18.46 -4.15 1.92
N LYS A 107 -19.40 -3.73 2.76
CA LYS A 107 -20.36 -2.66 2.46
C LYS A 107 -20.27 -1.53 3.47
N ASN A 108 -20.65 -0.31 3.11
CA ASN A 108 -20.83 0.75 4.09
C ASN A 108 -22.15 0.58 4.86
N LYS A 109 -22.40 1.45 5.84
CA LYS A 109 -23.66 1.52 6.60
C LYS A 109 -24.93 1.68 5.76
N ASP A 110 -24.81 2.20 4.53
CA ASP A 110 -25.92 2.43 3.60
C ASP A 110 -26.15 1.24 2.65
N GLY A 111 -25.35 0.17 2.79
CA GLY A 111 -25.45 -1.06 2.00
C GLY A 111 -24.68 -1.03 0.67
N ASP A 112 -23.87 0.00 0.41
CA ASP A 112 -23.08 0.10 -0.82
C ASP A 112 -21.83 -0.77 -0.74
N ALA A 113 -21.56 -1.59 -1.77
CA ALA A 113 -20.34 -2.37 -1.86
C ALA A 113 -19.10 -1.47 -2.03
N VAL A 114 -18.16 -1.62 -1.12
CA VAL A 114 -16.88 -0.88 -1.05
C VAL A 114 -15.70 -1.83 -1.27
N GLY A 115 -15.93 -3.14 -1.21
CA GLY A 115 -14.95 -4.16 -1.53
C GLY A 115 -15.46 -5.14 -2.57
N ILE A 116 -14.55 -5.65 -3.39
CA ILE A 116 -14.82 -6.71 -4.37
C ILE A 116 -13.94 -7.92 -4.05
N ARG A 117 -14.51 -9.11 -4.10
CA ARG A 117 -13.72 -10.35 -4.08
C ARG A 117 -13.27 -10.70 -5.49
N TYR A 118 -11.97 -10.79 -5.70
CA TYR A 118 -11.38 -11.18 -6.98
C TYR A 118 -10.30 -12.23 -6.74
N ASN A 119 -10.44 -13.40 -7.40
CA ASN A 119 -9.53 -14.55 -7.25
C ASN A 119 -9.29 -14.96 -5.79
N GLY A 120 -10.35 -14.93 -4.96
CA GLY A 120 -10.27 -15.33 -3.55
C GLY A 120 -9.69 -14.28 -2.60
N VAL A 121 -9.36 -13.08 -3.11
CA VAL A 121 -8.84 -11.96 -2.31
C VAL A 121 -9.84 -10.83 -2.29
N ASP A 122 -10.09 -10.29 -1.09
CA ASP A 122 -11.00 -9.16 -0.91
C ASP A 122 -10.21 -7.86 -1.10
N LYS A 123 -10.61 -7.04 -2.08
CA LYS A 123 -9.96 -5.76 -2.43
C LYS A 123 -10.87 -4.60 -2.07
N LEU A 124 -10.32 -3.53 -1.51
CA LEU A 124 -11.07 -2.30 -1.27
C LEU A 124 -11.05 -1.39 -2.51
N LEU A 125 -12.20 -0.82 -2.88
CA LEU A 125 -12.33 0.23 -3.89
C LEU A 125 -11.88 1.56 -3.31
N MET A 126 -10.55 1.72 -3.25
CA MET A 126 -9.87 2.84 -2.65
C MET A 126 -8.76 3.34 -3.56
N ARG A 127 -8.57 4.66 -3.61
CA ARG A 127 -7.42 5.29 -4.25
C ARG A 127 -6.61 6.08 -3.25
N VAL A 128 -5.31 6.19 -3.48
CA VAL A 128 -4.39 6.94 -2.63
C VAL A 128 -4.24 8.35 -3.17
N LEU A 129 -4.33 9.34 -2.28
CA LEU A 129 -4.00 10.73 -2.57
C LEU A 129 -2.50 10.92 -2.35
N VAL A 130 -1.73 10.83 -3.42
CA VAL A 130 -0.27 10.99 -3.36
C VAL A 130 0.06 12.44 -3.00
N PRO A 131 0.78 12.71 -1.89
CA PRO A 131 1.17 14.07 -1.51
C PRO A 131 2.07 14.71 -2.57
N GLU A 132 1.93 16.01 -2.82
CA GLU A 132 2.82 16.74 -3.75
C GLU A 132 4.30 16.64 -3.33
N SER A 133 4.56 16.64 -2.02
CA SER A 133 5.91 16.47 -1.43
C SER A 133 6.54 15.10 -1.73
N ALA A 134 5.75 14.08 -2.04
CA ALA A 134 6.26 12.75 -2.40
C ALA A 134 7.06 12.78 -3.72
N SER A 135 6.73 13.71 -4.63
CA SER A 135 7.49 13.94 -5.86
C SER A 135 8.93 14.38 -5.56
N ALA A 136 9.16 15.09 -4.45
CA ALA A 136 10.49 15.49 -4.02
C ALA A 136 11.28 14.35 -3.33
N VAL A 137 10.61 13.49 -2.56
CA VAL A 137 11.26 12.34 -1.90
C VAL A 137 11.70 11.28 -2.91
N VAL A 138 10.88 11.02 -3.95
CA VAL A 138 11.27 10.10 -5.03
C VAL A 138 12.52 10.61 -5.73
N LYS A 139 12.66 11.92 -5.99
CA LYS A 139 13.87 12.53 -6.55
C LYS A 139 15.13 12.24 -5.72
N ASN A 140 15.00 12.28 -4.39
CA ASN A 140 16.11 12.02 -3.48
C ASN A 140 16.49 10.53 -3.37
N ASN A 141 15.70 9.60 -3.92
CA ASN A 141 15.94 8.16 -3.81
C ASN A 141 15.86 7.41 -5.15
N ILE A 142 15.89 8.12 -6.28
CA ILE A 142 15.86 7.53 -7.64
C ILE A 142 16.97 6.49 -7.79
N LEU A 143 18.17 6.77 -7.28
CA LEU A 143 19.29 5.84 -7.39
C LEU A 143 19.01 4.51 -6.69
N GLN A 144 18.50 4.55 -5.45
CA GLN A 144 18.14 3.34 -4.71
C GLN A 144 17.01 2.58 -5.39
N LEU A 145 16.00 3.30 -5.89
CA LEU A 145 14.87 2.71 -6.60
C LEU A 145 15.32 1.92 -7.85
N TRP A 146 16.22 2.49 -8.64
CA TRP A 146 16.75 1.81 -9.83
C TRP A 146 17.77 0.72 -9.50
N HIS A 147 18.49 0.85 -8.39
CA HIS A 147 19.32 -0.22 -7.85
C HIS A 147 18.47 -1.46 -7.54
N GLU A 148 17.34 -1.30 -6.83
CA GLU A 148 16.42 -2.38 -6.50
C GLU A 148 15.75 -2.96 -7.76
N ARG A 149 15.24 -2.11 -8.66
CA ARG A 149 14.59 -2.54 -9.91
C ARG A 149 15.51 -3.31 -10.86
N MET A 150 16.80 -2.98 -10.88
CA MET A 150 17.79 -3.70 -11.68
C MET A 150 18.36 -4.93 -10.97
N GLY A 151 17.73 -5.39 -9.88
CA GLY A 151 18.15 -6.60 -9.18
C GLY A 151 19.38 -6.38 -8.30
N HIS A 152 19.40 -5.26 -7.56
CA HIS A 152 20.50 -4.85 -6.68
C HIS A 152 21.84 -4.65 -7.42
N GLN A 153 21.79 -4.24 -8.69
CA GLN A 153 22.99 -3.94 -9.48
C GLN A 153 23.85 -2.86 -8.85
N ASN A 154 25.16 -2.91 -9.08
CA ASN A 154 26.09 -1.95 -8.49
C ASN A 154 25.60 -0.51 -8.66
N LYS A 155 25.50 0.26 -7.55
CA LYS A 155 24.94 1.62 -7.59
C LYS A 155 25.68 2.55 -8.55
N ARG A 156 26.99 2.39 -8.74
CA ARG A 156 27.75 3.18 -9.73
C ARG A 156 27.35 2.83 -11.16
N TYR A 157 27.04 1.56 -11.43
CA TYR A 157 26.51 1.14 -12.72
C TYR A 157 25.12 1.73 -12.95
N VAL A 158 24.26 1.68 -11.94
CA VAL A 158 22.92 2.28 -11.97
C VAL A 158 22.98 3.78 -12.26
N GLN A 159 23.85 4.53 -11.56
CA GLN A 159 24.06 5.96 -11.80
C GLN A 159 24.47 6.25 -13.25
N LYS A 160 25.45 5.50 -13.78
CA LYS A 160 25.90 5.66 -15.17
C LYS A 160 24.78 5.37 -16.16
N PHE A 161 24.03 4.29 -15.95
CA PHE A 161 22.90 3.91 -16.79
C PHE A 161 21.83 5.00 -16.83
N LEU A 162 21.46 5.56 -15.68
CA LEU A 162 20.48 6.63 -15.58
C LEU A 162 20.96 7.92 -16.24
N LYS A 163 22.25 8.27 -16.05
CA LYS A 163 22.86 9.43 -16.70
C LYS A 163 22.86 9.31 -18.22
N CYS A 164 23.15 8.12 -18.77
CA CYS A 164 23.07 7.84 -20.20
C CYS A 164 21.65 7.95 -20.78
N LYS A 165 20.62 7.92 -19.92
CA LYS A 165 19.20 8.07 -20.30
C LYS A 165 18.65 9.46 -19.97
N GLY A 166 19.49 10.42 -19.59
CA GLY A 166 19.08 11.80 -19.31
C GLY A 166 18.52 12.05 -17.91
N THR A 167 18.65 11.08 -16.99
CA THR A 167 18.22 11.22 -15.59
C THR A 167 19.45 11.48 -14.72
N ASP A 168 19.58 12.69 -14.18
CA ASP A 168 20.63 13.02 -13.22
C ASP A 168 20.22 12.58 -11.80
N VAL A 169 21.12 11.86 -11.14
CA VAL A 169 20.91 11.26 -9.81
C VAL A 169 22.15 11.57 -8.99
N LYS A 170 21.98 12.36 -7.93
CA LYS A 170 23.03 12.67 -6.96
C LYS A 170 23.35 11.46 -6.09
#